data_AF-A0A261AH71-F1
#
_entry.id   AF-A0A261AH71-F1
#
_cell.length_a   1.000
_cell.length_b   1.000
_cell.length_c   1.000
_cell.angle_alpha   90.00
_cell.angle_beta   90.00
_cell.angle_gamma   90.00
#
_symmetry.space_group_name_H-M   'P 1'
#
loop_
_entity.id
_entity.type
_entity.pdbx_description
1 polymer ?
#
loop_
_entity_poly.entity_id
_entity_poly.type
_entity_poly.pdbx_seq_one_letter_code
_entity_poly.pdbx_strand_id
1 'polypeptide(L)'
;MSAQSEIHLIFKDITDPVTLRDVDLIKKIPVLKRALETGNPNWETEGVQPVPSINIPFPKAAGDFMFQHLRSYIPEREGFEPVVEKDYNAAGKLSLEQLKQIVELASFTECIDFMNCINFVIARKLERLPMEQVAAFMGVQLEELEKEFDEDATWIYPGKN
;
A
#
# COMPACT_ATOMS: atom_id res chain seq x y z
N MET A 1 6.62 7.13 -34.71
CA MET A 1 7.14 6.34 -33.58
C MET A 1 6.14 6.52 -32.44
N SER A 2 5.50 5.45 -31.93
CA SER A 2 4.60 5.59 -30.78
C SER A 2 5.46 5.79 -29.54
N ALA A 3 5.33 6.92 -28.85
CA ALA A 3 6.09 7.17 -27.64
C ALA A 3 5.64 6.18 -26.55
N GLN A 4 6.58 5.38 -26.05
CA GLN A 4 6.34 4.48 -24.93
C GLN A 4 6.32 5.30 -23.64
N SER A 5 5.35 5.03 -22.77
CA SER A 5 5.26 5.68 -21.47
C SER A 5 6.27 5.05 -20.52
N GLU A 6 7.27 5.81 -20.07
CA GLU A 6 8.28 5.33 -19.11
C GLU A 6 8.34 6.26 -17.89
N ILE A 7 8.29 5.68 -16.69
CA ILE A 7 8.57 6.37 -15.42
C ILE A 7 9.78 5.71 -14.79
N HIS A 8 10.73 6.53 -14.35
CA HIS A 8 11.89 6.08 -13.58
C HIS A 8 11.65 6.28 -12.09
N LEU A 9 11.80 5.22 -11.31
CA LEU A 9 11.59 5.20 -9.86
C LEU A 9 12.92 4.91 -9.18
N ILE A 10 13.30 5.72 -8.19
CA ILE A 10 14.51 5.50 -7.39
C ILE A 10 14.07 5.13 -5.97
N PHE A 11 14.26 3.88 -5.58
CA PHE A 11 13.94 3.40 -4.23
C PHE A 11 15.09 3.70 -3.26
N LYS A 12 14.79 3.80 -1.96
CA LYS A 12 15.78 4.28 -0.97
C LYS A 12 17.04 3.42 -0.85
N ASP A 13 16.94 2.14 -1.21
CA ASP A 13 17.96 1.11 -1.05
C ASP A 13 18.73 0.81 -2.35
N ILE A 14 18.41 1.49 -3.45
CA ILE A 14 19.09 1.35 -4.73
C ILE A 14 19.39 2.72 -5.34
N THR A 15 20.49 2.81 -6.08
CA THR A 15 20.84 4.02 -6.84
C THR A 15 20.35 3.94 -8.28
N ASP A 16 20.25 2.74 -8.82
CA ASP A 16 19.86 2.52 -10.21
C ASP A 16 18.34 2.65 -10.36
N PRO A 17 17.85 3.53 -11.24
CA PRO A 17 16.41 3.71 -11.41
C PRO A 17 15.73 2.44 -11.95
N VAL A 18 14.58 2.11 -11.37
CA VAL A 18 13.66 1.10 -11.89
C VAL A 18 12.75 1.75 -12.91
N THR A 19 12.74 1.24 -14.14
CA THR A 19 11.86 1.74 -15.20
C THR A 19 10.52 0.99 -15.17
N LEU A 20 9.44 1.72 -14.93
CA LEU A 20 8.07 1.23 -15.06
C LEU A 20 7.50 1.66 -16.41
N ARG A 21 7.13 0.67 -17.23
CA ARG A 21 6.57 0.86 -18.60
C ARG A 21 5.10 0.47 -18.73
N ASP A 22 4.55 -0.11 -17.67
CA ASP A 22 3.20 -0.66 -17.68
C ASP A 22 2.17 0.45 -17.43
N VAL A 23 1.63 0.98 -18.53
CA VAL A 23 0.65 2.08 -18.54
C VAL A 23 -0.55 1.79 -17.66
N ASP A 24 -1.09 0.57 -17.72
CA ASP A 24 -2.29 0.21 -16.96
C ASP A 24 -2.00 0.16 -15.45
N LEU A 25 -0.76 -0.17 -15.07
CA LEU A 25 -0.34 -0.14 -13.68
C LEU A 25 -0.14 1.31 -13.22
N ILE A 26 0.52 2.12 -14.04
CA ILE A 26 0.76 3.54 -13.77
C ILE A 26 -0.57 4.28 -13.54
N LYS A 27 -1.59 4.03 -14.37
CA LYS A 27 -2.93 4.63 -14.22
C LYS A 27 -3.59 4.30 -12.88
N LYS A 28 -3.26 3.15 -12.30
CA LYS A 28 -3.79 2.71 -10.99
C LYS A 28 -3.06 3.33 -9.81
N ILE A 29 -1.93 4.02 -10.02
CA ILE A 29 -1.14 4.63 -8.96
C ILE A 29 -1.30 6.16 -9.06
N PRO A 30 -2.15 6.78 -8.22
CA PRO A 30 -2.52 8.19 -8.36
C PRO A 30 -1.35 9.16 -8.43
N VAL A 31 -0.33 8.95 -7.59
CA VAL A 31 0.88 9.81 -7.59
C VAL A 31 1.62 9.74 -8.92
N LEU A 32 1.77 8.54 -9.50
CA LEU A 32 2.46 8.37 -10.79
C LEU A 32 1.63 8.95 -11.93
N LYS A 33 0.31 8.72 -11.93
CA LYS A 33 -0.61 9.29 -12.91
C LYS A 33 -0.51 10.82 -12.93
N ARG A 34 -0.57 11.48 -11.76
CA ARG A 34 -0.44 12.95 -11.68
C ARG A 34 0.93 13.45 -12.11
N ALA A 35 1.99 12.72 -11.80
CA ALA A 35 3.34 13.07 -12.25
C ALA A 35 3.44 13.10 -13.78
N LEU A 36 2.82 12.13 -14.46
CA LEU A 36 2.74 12.13 -15.93
C LEU A 36 1.87 13.26 -16.46
N GLU A 37 0.67 13.45 -15.91
CA GLU A 37 -0.26 14.50 -16.36
C GLU A 37 0.33 15.91 -16.24
N THR A 38 1.18 16.14 -15.23
CA THR A 38 1.88 17.42 -15.04
C THR A 38 2.90 17.69 -16.16
N GLY A 39 3.61 16.65 -16.61
CA GLY A 39 4.61 16.77 -17.67
C GLY A 39 4.04 16.69 -19.09
N ASN A 40 2.96 15.93 -19.27
CA ASN A 40 2.22 15.81 -20.52
C ASN A 40 0.74 15.42 -20.26
N PRO A 41 -0.22 16.35 -20.38
CA PRO A 41 -1.65 16.05 -20.21
C PRO A 41 -2.20 15.01 -21.19
N ASN A 42 -1.60 14.85 -22.38
CA ASN A 42 -1.99 13.90 -23.42
C ASN A 42 -1.10 12.65 -23.46
N TRP A 43 -0.44 12.31 -22.35
CA TRP A 43 0.55 11.22 -22.30
C TRP A 43 0.02 9.86 -22.76
N GLU A 44 -1.29 9.64 -22.69
CA GLU A 44 -1.94 8.40 -23.14
C GLU A 44 -1.97 8.25 -24.67
N THR A 45 -1.99 9.35 -25.43
CA THR A 45 -2.14 9.35 -26.89
C THR A 45 -0.87 9.81 -27.60
N GLU A 46 -0.13 10.72 -26.99
CA GLU A 46 1.11 11.33 -27.54
C GLU A 46 2.38 10.67 -26.98
N GLY A 47 2.21 9.79 -25.98
CA GLY A 47 3.25 9.14 -25.19
C GLY A 47 3.99 10.11 -24.25
N VAL A 48 4.81 9.56 -23.37
CA VAL A 48 5.40 10.32 -22.26
C VAL A 48 6.71 10.98 -22.71
N GLN A 49 6.84 12.27 -22.43
CA GLN A 49 8.14 12.96 -22.42
C GLN A 49 8.94 12.49 -21.19
N PRO A 50 10.27 12.39 -21.24
CA PRO A 50 11.07 11.96 -20.10
C PRO A 50 10.71 12.77 -18.83
N VAL A 51 10.06 12.13 -17.87
CA VAL A 51 9.70 12.75 -16.59
C VAL A 51 10.89 12.57 -15.64
N PRO A 52 11.22 13.57 -14.80
CA PRO A 52 12.21 13.40 -13.75
C PRO A 52 11.94 12.14 -12.93
N SER A 53 13.00 11.44 -12.53
CA SER A 53 12.86 10.25 -11.70
C SER A 53 12.16 10.59 -10.38
N ILE A 54 11.24 9.74 -9.96
CA ILE A 54 10.49 9.92 -8.72
C ILE A 54 11.22 9.15 -7.63
N ASN A 55 11.61 9.87 -6.57
CA ASN A 55 12.21 9.27 -5.40
C ASN A 55 11.13 8.61 -4.54
N ILE A 56 11.30 7.33 -4.27
CA ILE A 56 10.42 6.52 -3.44
C ILE A 56 11.16 6.25 -2.12
N PRO A 57 10.74 6.85 -0.98
CA PRO A 57 11.45 6.73 0.30
C PRO A 57 11.22 5.37 0.98
N PHE A 58 11.06 4.30 0.20
CA PHE A 58 10.78 2.93 0.64
C PHE A 58 11.72 1.95 -0.05
N PRO A 59 11.96 0.76 0.52
CA PRO A 59 12.79 -0.26 -0.13
C PRO A 59 12.16 -0.73 -1.44
N LYS A 60 13.00 -1.13 -2.40
CA LYS A 60 12.57 -1.71 -3.68
C LYS A 60 11.65 -2.90 -3.50
N ALA A 61 11.93 -3.75 -2.50
CA ALA A 61 11.11 -4.93 -2.22
C ALA A 61 9.63 -4.61 -1.92
N ALA A 62 9.35 -3.49 -1.25
CA ALA A 62 7.98 -3.03 -1.01
C ALA A 62 7.31 -2.58 -2.32
N GLY A 63 8.07 -1.87 -3.18
CA GLY A 63 7.63 -1.48 -4.52
C GLY A 63 7.31 -2.67 -5.41
N ASP A 64 8.23 -3.63 -5.50
CA ASP A 64 8.03 -4.86 -6.28
C ASP A 64 6.77 -5.60 -5.82
N PHE A 65 6.58 -5.74 -4.51
CA PHE A 65 5.38 -6.37 -3.96
C PHE A 65 4.10 -5.62 -4.35
N MET A 66 4.07 -4.30 -4.16
CA MET A 66 2.92 -3.48 -4.53
C MET A 66 2.61 -3.63 -6.02
N PHE A 67 3.60 -3.46 -6.90
CA PHE A 67 3.40 -3.55 -8.35
C PHE A 67 2.90 -4.91 -8.81
N GLN A 68 3.38 -5.99 -8.19
CA GLN A 68 2.95 -7.35 -8.47
C GLN A 68 1.49 -7.62 -8.07
N HIS A 69 1.00 -6.99 -6.99
CA HIS A 69 -0.28 -7.33 -6.38
C HIS A 69 -1.37 -6.25 -6.51
N LEU A 70 -1.03 -5.03 -6.94
CA LEU A 70 -1.95 -3.88 -7.02
C LEU A 70 -3.23 -4.18 -7.81
N ARG A 71 -3.14 -5.04 -8.83
CA ARG A 71 -4.28 -5.38 -9.70
C ARG A 71 -5.16 -6.49 -9.15
N SER A 72 -4.59 -7.41 -8.38
CA SER A 72 -5.26 -8.63 -7.95
C SER A 72 -5.84 -8.54 -6.54
N TYR A 73 -5.30 -7.65 -5.70
CA TYR A 73 -5.80 -7.46 -4.35
C TYR A 73 -7.02 -6.55 -4.40
N ILE A 74 -8.18 -7.13 -4.05
CA ILE A 74 -9.47 -6.45 -4.01
C ILE A 74 -9.84 -6.32 -2.54
N PRO A 75 -10.20 -5.13 -2.03
CA PRO A 75 -10.60 -4.97 -0.63
C PRO A 75 -11.98 -5.61 -0.37
N GLU A 76 -12.29 -5.81 0.91
CA GLU A 76 -13.63 -6.20 1.34
C GLU A 76 -14.68 -5.21 0.82
N ARG A 77 -15.79 -5.76 0.32
CA ARG A 77 -16.94 -5.00 -0.19
C ARG A 77 -18.18 -5.88 -0.18
N GLU A 78 -19.35 -5.29 -0.43
CA GLU A 78 -20.60 -6.05 -0.51
C GLU A 78 -20.47 -7.26 -1.47
N GLY A 79 -20.78 -8.46 -0.96
CA GLY A 79 -20.66 -9.71 -1.70
C GLY A 79 -19.24 -10.29 -1.83
N PHE A 80 -18.24 -9.68 -1.18
CA PHE A 80 -16.87 -10.19 -1.16
C PHE A 80 -16.21 -9.99 0.21
N GLU A 81 -16.04 -11.11 0.93
CA GLU A 81 -15.31 -11.19 2.19
C GLU A 81 -13.97 -11.92 1.94
N PRO A 82 -12.83 -11.22 2.03
CA PRO A 82 -11.53 -11.80 1.70
C PRO A 82 -11.01 -12.73 2.79
N VAL A 83 -10.33 -13.80 2.37
CA VAL A 83 -9.63 -14.74 3.25
C VAL A 83 -8.13 -14.65 3.01
N VAL A 84 -7.33 -14.39 4.05
CA VAL A 84 -5.88 -14.14 3.92
C VAL A 84 -5.18 -15.27 3.17
N GLU A 85 -5.47 -16.52 3.51
CA GLU A 85 -4.81 -17.70 2.95
C GLU A 85 -5.10 -17.90 1.45
N LYS A 86 -6.22 -17.35 0.96
CA LYS A 86 -6.69 -17.52 -0.43
C LYS A 86 -6.45 -16.26 -1.25
N ASP A 87 -6.95 -15.13 -0.79
CA ASP A 87 -7.04 -13.88 -1.55
C ASP A 87 -5.78 -13.02 -1.35
N TYR A 88 -5.11 -13.12 -0.19
CA TYR A 88 -3.90 -12.35 0.15
C TYR A 88 -2.71 -13.23 0.55
N ASN A 89 -2.60 -14.43 -0.05
CA ASN A 89 -1.65 -15.47 0.39
C ASN A 89 -0.19 -14.97 0.47
N ALA A 90 0.23 -14.15 -0.50
CA ALA A 90 1.58 -13.60 -0.53
C ALA A 90 1.83 -12.64 0.64
N ALA A 91 0.90 -11.72 0.92
CA ALA A 91 0.98 -10.84 2.08
C ALA A 91 0.90 -11.62 3.41
N GLY A 92 0.08 -12.67 3.47
CA GLY A 92 -0.04 -13.55 4.64
C GLY A 92 1.28 -14.20 5.07
N LYS A 93 2.24 -14.36 4.14
CA LYS A 93 3.57 -14.93 4.42
C LYS A 93 4.61 -13.90 4.87
N LEU A 94 4.33 -12.60 4.73
CA LEU A 94 5.24 -11.55 5.12
C LEU A 94 5.20 -11.31 6.64
N SER A 95 6.30 -10.77 7.16
CA SER A 95 6.38 -10.25 8.53
C SER A 95 5.59 -8.95 8.68
N LEU A 96 5.22 -8.60 9.93
CA LEU A 96 4.55 -7.34 10.23
C LEU A 96 5.39 -6.11 9.83
N GLU A 97 6.71 -6.18 9.97
CA GLU A 97 7.61 -5.09 9.55
C GLU A 97 7.58 -4.88 8.03
N GLN A 98 7.62 -5.95 7.24
CA GLN A 98 7.49 -5.88 5.78
C GLN A 98 6.12 -5.33 5.37
N LEU A 99 5.04 -5.79 6.02
CA LEU A 99 3.69 -5.31 5.74
C LEU A 99 3.53 -3.82 6.07
N LYS A 100 4.14 -3.35 7.17
CA LYS A 100 4.16 -1.92 7.54
C LYS A 100 4.79 -1.07 6.44
N GLN A 101 5.96 -1.47 5.91
CA GLN A 101 6.60 -0.77 4.81
C GLN A 101 5.74 -0.74 3.54
N ILE A 102 4.99 -1.81 3.25
CA ILE A 102 4.09 -1.88 2.10
C ILE A 102 2.87 -0.96 2.30
N VAL A 103 2.29 -0.92 3.51
CA VAL A 103 1.18 -0.01 3.84
C VAL A 103 1.61 1.45 3.74
N GLU A 104 2.76 1.80 4.29
CA GLU A 104 3.30 3.17 4.23
C GLU A 104 3.58 3.58 2.78
N LEU A 105 4.13 2.68 1.95
CA LEU A 105 4.29 2.91 0.51
C LEU A 105 2.93 3.10 -0.18
N ALA A 106 1.95 2.26 0.10
CA ALA A 106 0.62 2.36 -0.50
C ALA A 106 -0.07 3.68 -0.11
N SER A 107 0.11 4.14 1.12
CA SER A 107 -0.33 5.46 1.59
C SER A 107 0.39 6.58 0.84
N PHE A 108 1.73 6.51 0.74
CA PHE A 108 2.55 7.47 0.00
C PHE A 108 2.14 7.60 -1.46
N THR A 109 1.80 6.47 -2.12
CA THR A 109 1.34 6.48 -3.51
C THR A 109 -0.18 6.66 -3.67
N GLU A 110 -0.90 6.85 -2.57
CA GLU A 110 -2.36 7.02 -2.50
C GLU A 110 -3.18 5.84 -3.04
N CYS A 111 -2.64 4.62 -2.97
CA CYS A 111 -3.31 3.38 -3.38
C CYS A 111 -4.20 2.85 -2.25
N ILE A 112 -5.28 3.58 -1.91
CA ILE A 112 -6.12 3.34 -0.72
C ILE A 112 -6.71 1.91 -0.68
N ASP A 113 -7.27 1.43 -1.79
CA ASP A 113 -7.86 0.08 -1.84
C ASP A 113 -6.82 -1.00 -1.54
N PHE A 114 -5.61 -0.85 -2.08
CA PHE A 114 -4.51 -1.77 -1.83
C PHE A 114 -4.01 -1.65 -0.39
N MET A 115 -3.88 -0.43 0.13
CA MET A 115 -3.55 -0.16 1.53
C MET A 115 -4.53 -0.88 2.47
N ASN A 116 -5.83 -0.83 2.18
CA ASN A 116 -6.87 -1.52 2.96
C ASN A 116 -6.72 -3.05 2.91
N CYS A 117 -6.36 -3.63 1.77
CA CYS A 117 -6.07 -5.06 1.66
C CYS A 117 -4.91 -5.47 2.58
N ILE A 118 -3.84 -4.68 2.62
CA ILE A 118 -2.67 -4.99 3.45
C ILE A 118 -2.98 -4.76 4.93
N ASN A 119 -3.71 -3.69 5.28
CA ASN A 119 -4.20 -3.44 6.64
C ASN A 119 -5.08 -4.59 7.16
N PHE A 120 -5.92 -5.18 6.31
CA PHE A 120 -6.69 -6.38 6.67
C PHE A 120 -5.76 -7.53 7.07
N VAL A 121 -4.72 -7.80 6.29
CA VAL A 121 -3.74 -8.87 6.62
C VAL A 121 -2.99 -8.56 7.92
N ILE A 122 -2.63 -7.30 8.16
CA ILE A 122 -2.02 -6.86 9.42
C ILE A 122 -2.97 -7.12 10.59
N ALA A 123 -4.22 -6.68 10.50
CA ALA A 123 -5.24 -6.89 11.54
C ALA A 123 -5.37 -8.38 11.90
N ARG A 124 -5.51 -9.26 10.90
CA ARG A 124 -5.58 -10.72 11.11
C ARG A 124 -4.35 -11.33 11.74
N LYS A 125 -3.16 -10.74 11.54
CA LYS A 125 -1.94 -11.16 12.22
C LYS A 125 -1.93 -10.68 13.67
N LEU A 126 -2.31 -9.42 13.92
CA LEU A 126 -2.35 -8.85 15.27
C LEU A 126 -3.37 -9.54 16.18
N GLU A 127 -4.53 -9.96 15.65
CA GLU A 127 -5.53 -10.77 16.37
C GLU A 127 -4.95 -12.05 17.01
N ARG A 128 -3.82 -12.54 16.51
CA ARG A 128 -3.19 -13.79 16.96
C ARG A 128 -1.99 -13.55 17.89
N LEU A 129 -1.64 -12.28 18.18
CA LEU A 129 -0.49 -11.93 19.00
C LEU A 129 -0.89 -11.52 20.42
N PRO A 130 -0.01 -11.73 21.42
CA PRO A 130 -0.16 -11.12 22.74
C PRO A 130 -0.19 -9.60 22.66
N MET A 131 -0.91 -8.96 23.59
CA MET A 131 -1.15 -7.51 23.59
C MET A 131 0.16 -6.70 23.66
N GLU A 132 1.19 -7.22 24.33
CA GLU A 132 2.52 -6.60 24.39
C GLU A 132 3.19 -6.50 23.03
N GLN A 133 3.02 -7.53 22.19
CA GLN A 133 3.54 -7.54 20.82
C GLN A 133 2.73 -6.60 19.91
N VAL A 134 1.43 -6.48 20.16
CA VAL A 134 0.57 -5.51 19.46
C VAL A 134 0.98 -4.09 19.82
N ALA A 135 1.15 -3.78 21.11
CA ALA A 135 1.60 -2.47 21.60
C ALA A 135 2.97 -2.10 21.02
N ALA A 136 3.93 -3.03 21.03
CA ALA A 136 5.25 -2.85 20.43
C ALA A 136 5.17 -2.56 18.92
N PHE A 137 4.28 -3.24 18.19
CA PHE A 137 4.07 -2.99 16.77
C PHE A 137 3.45 -1.61 16.49
N MET A 138 2.47 -1.22 17.30
CA MET A 138 1.78 0.08 17.20
C MET A 138 2.64 1.25 17.71
N GLY A 139 3.71 0.96 18.46
CA GLY A 139 4.58 1.98 19.03
C GLY A 139 3.95 2.73 20.21
N VAL A 140 3.05 2.07 20.93
CA VAL A 140 2.33 2.60 22.11
C VAL A 140 2.75 1.86 23.37
N GLN A 141 2.51 2.44 24.54
CA GLN A 141 2.72 1.73 25.80
C GLN A 141 1.62 0.67 26.00
N LEU A 142 1.94 -0.44 26.67
CA LEU A 142 0.96 -1.51 26.90
C LEU A 142 -0.24 -0.99 27.70
N GLU A 143 0.01 -0.18 28.71
CA GLU A 143 -1.01 0.41 29.58
C GLU A 143 -1.91 1.42 28.85
N GLU A 144 -1.44 1.99 27.73
CA GLU A 144 -2.25 2.83 26.86
C GLU A 144 -3.18 1.96 26.01
N LEU A 145 -2.64 0.87 25.45
CA LEU A 145 -3.40 -0.09 24.65
C LEU A 145 -4.47 -0.82 25.50
N GLU A 146 -4.11 -1.29 26.70
CA GLU A 146 -5.04 -1.97 27.62
C GLU A 146 -6.26 -1.10 27.95
N LYS A 147 -6.09 0.23 28.08
CA LYS A 147 -7.20 1.17 28.30
C LYS A 147 -8.13 1.31 27.10
N GLU A 148 -7.62 1.15 25.88
CA GLU A 148 -8.45 1.18 24.67
C GLU A 148 -9.30 -0.10 24.54
N PHE A 149 -8.79 -1.23 25.04
CA PHE A 149 -9.47 -2.52 25.01
C PHE A 149 -10.24 -2.86 26.30
N ASP A 150 -10.27 -1.97 27.28
CA ASP A 150 -11.07 -2.12 28.50
C ASP A 150 -12.56 -2.11 28.15
N GLU A 151 -13.30 -3.16 28.53
CA GLU A 151 -14.73 -3.32 28.21
C GLU A 151 -15.61 -2.23 28.86
N ASP A 152 -15.10 -1.57 29.91
CA ASP A 152 -15.73 -0.41 30.55
C ASP A 152 -15.40 0.93 29.85
N ALA A 153 -14.44 0.93 28.91
CA ALA A 153 -14.23 2.06 28.02
C ALA A 153 -15.45 2.16 27.10
N THR A 154 -16.21 3.24 27.27
CA THR A 154 -17.43 3.49 26.49
C THR A 154 -17.04 3.73 25.03
N TRP A 155 -17.02 2.66 24.24
CA TRP A 155 -16.90 2.75 22.78
C TRP A 155 -18.13 3.50 22.26
N ILE A 156 -18.00 4.81 22.07
CA ILE A 156 -19.00 5.59 21.35
C ILE A 156 -18.87 5.20 19.88
N TYR A 157 -19.57 4.14 19.46
CA TYR A 157 -19.86 3.93 18.06
C TYR A 157 -20.57 5.19 17.55
N PRO A 158 -20.04 5.92 16.55
CA PRO A 158 -20.85 6.92 15.88
C PRO A 158 -22.03 6.17 15.27
N GLY A 159 -23.20 6.40 15.86
CA GLY A 159 -24.44 5.75 15.45
C GLY A 159 -24.62 5.89 13.95
N LYS A 160 -25.04 4.80 13.31
CA LYS A 160 -25.52 4.82 11.93
C LYS A 160 -26.64 5.88 11.84
N ASN A 161 -26.33 7.01 11.23
CA ASN A 161 -27.33 7.92 10.69
C ASN A 161 -27.72 7.44 9.29
#